data_AF-W2Q047-F1
#
_entry.id   AF-W2Q047-F1
#
_cell.length_a   1.000
_cell.length_b   1.000
_cell.length_c   1.000
_cell.angle_alpha   90.00
_cell.angle_beta   90.00
_cell.angle_gamma   90.00
#
_symmetry.space_group_name_H-M   'P 1'
#
loop_
_entity.id
_entity.type
_entity.pdbx_description
1 polymer ?
#
loop_
_entity_poly.entity_id
_entity_poly.type
_entity_poly.pdbx_seq_one_letter_code
_entity_poly.pdbx_strand_id
1 'polypeptide(L)'
;MSKLRMIKGRDLLRRVSHLSPLSKNDTRWSSKYEMVARYLTLLPFIIQLGHNFLEEHEVQPLLLRRAKHERVKSLAKDLEKFEGVTKELQKSTLTLSAVRRLFDQVVKEFPALKTRLAVPIPT
;
A
#
# COMPACT_ATOMS: atom_id res chain seq x y z
N MET A 1 -11.67 -2.43 -6.17
CA MET A 1 -11.99 -3.36 -5.06
C MET A 1 -13.26 -3.03 -4.26
N SER A 2 -13.97 -1.92 -4.51
CA SER A 2 -15.15 -1.55 -3.71
C SER A 2 -16.28 -2.59 -3.75
N LYS A 3 -16.53 -3.21 -4.91
CA LYS A 3 -17.53 -4.28 -5.07
C LYS A 3 -17.19 -5.53 -4.25
N LEU A 4 -15.92 -5.93 -4.19
CA LEU A 4 -15.44 -7.06 -3.38
C LEU A 4 -15.51 -6.83 -1.86
N ARG A 5 -15.75 -5.58 -1.42
CA ARG A 5 -15.99 -5.26 0.00
C ARG A 5 -17.45 -5.44 0.41
N MET A 6 -18.38 -5.40 -0.54
CA MET A 6 -19.80 -5.60 -0.26
C MET A 6 -20.03 -7.02 0.27
N ILE A 7 -21.19 -7.26 0.92
CA ILE A 7 -21.51 -8.54 1.57
C ILE A 7 -21.25 -9.72 0.63
N LYS A 8 -21.85 -9.69 -0.57
CA LYS A 8 -21.66 -10.71 -1.60
C LYS A 8 -20.19 -10.90 -1.97
N GLY A 9 -19.45 -9.81 -2.18
CA GLY A 9 -18.02 -9.86 -2.48
C GLY A 9 -17.17 -10.47 -1.37
N ARG A 10 -17.50 -10.18 -0.11
CA ARG A 10 -16.83 -10.77 1.06
C ARG A 10 -17.14 -12.25 1.19
N ASP A 11 -18.38 -12.67 0.93
CA ASP A 11 -18.74 -14.09 0.96
C ASP A 11 -18.04 -14.89 -0.15
N LEU A 12 -17.82 -14.28 -1.32
CA LEU A 12 -16.97 -14.89 -2.36
C LEU A 12 -15.52 -15.04 -1.88
N LEU A 13 -14.94 -13.99 -1.28
CA LEU A 13 -13.57 -14.04 -0.79
C LEU A 13 -13.37 -15.05 0.33
N ARG A 14 -14.36 -15.24 1.22
CA ARG A 14 -14.32 -16.23 2.31
C ARG A 14 -14.08 -17.66 1.84
N ARG A 15 -14.38 -17.97 0.57
CA ARG A 15 -14.13 -19.29 -0.03
C ARG A 15 -12.64 -19.55 -0.28
N VAL A 16 -11.82 -18.51 -0.39
CA VAL A 16 -10.40 -18.59 -0.74
C VAL A 16 -9.47 -17.89 0.25
N SER A 17 -10.00 -17.01 1.11
CA SER A 17 -9.23 -16.28 2.10
C SER A 17 -10.11 -15.74 3.22
N HIS A 18 -9.58 -15.70 4.45
CA HIS A 18 -10.23 -14.99 5.57
C HIS A 18 -10.09 -13.46 5.46
N LEU A 19 -9.36 -12.96 4.46
CA LEU A 19 -9.06 -11.54 4.30
C LEU A 19 -10.14 -10.83 3.49
N SER A 20 -10.46 -9.59 3.87
CA SER A 20 -11.30 -8.68 3.09
C SER A 20 -10.50 -7.50 2.53
N PRO A 21 -10.99 -6.83 1.47
CA PRO A 21 -10.36 -5.61 0.96
C PRO A 21 -10.48 -4.46 1.95
N LEU A 22 -9.43 -3.65 2.06
CA LEU A 22 -9.40 -2.45 2.91
C LEU A 22 -9.75 -1.19 2.11
N SER A 23 -10.25 -0.15 2.78
CA SER A 23 -10.44 1.19 2.17
C SER A 23 -9.29 2.08 2.56
N LYS A 24 -8.94 2.98 1.66
CA LYS A 24 -8.22 4.17 2.07
C LYS A 24 -9.03 4.92 3.13
N ASN A 25 -8.35 5.39 4.15
CA ASN A 25 -8.82 6.40 5.08
C ASN A 25 -8.14 7.72 4.65
N ASP A 26 -8.94 8.76 4.40
CA ASP A 26 -8.42 10.01 3.88
C ASP A 26 -7.57 10.78 4.91
N THR A 27 -7.77 10.55 6.21
CA THR A 27 -7.03 11.25 7.28
C THR A 27 -5.76 10.52 7.72
N ARG A 28 -5.62 9.23 7.42
CA ARG A 28 -4.48 8.40 7.84
C ARG A 28 -3.68 7.92 6.64
N TRP A 29 -2.47 8.45 6.47
CA TRP A 29 -1.56 8.09 5.38
C TRP A 29 -1.36 6.56 5.24
N SER A 30 -1.12 5.84 6.36
CA SER A 30 -0.77 4.41 6.35
C SER A 30 -1.87 3.54 5.73
N SER A 31 -3.12 4.01 5.75
CA SER A 31 -4.25 3.29 5.16
C SER A 31 -4.11 3.08 3.65
N LYS A 32 -3.41 3.98 2.94
CA LYS A 32 -3.12 3.82 1.51
C LYS A 32 -2.15 2.67 1.28
N TYR A 33 -1.09 2.60 2.08
CA TYR A 33 -0.14 1.50 2.05
C TYR A 33 -0.82 0.18 2.41
N GLU A 34 -1.56 0.12 3.52
CA GLU A 34 -2.29 -1.07 3.97
C GLU A 34 -3.30 -1.57 2.92
N MET A 35 -4.01 -0.66 2.25
CA MET A 35 -4.92 -1.01 1.15
C MET A 35 -4.19 -1.67 -0.02
N VAL A 36 -3.06 -1.09 -0.45
CA VAL A 36 -2.27 -1.61 -1.57
C VAL A 36 -1.65 -2.97 -1.20
N ALA A 37 -1.08 -3.08 0.00
CA ALA A 37 -0.53 -4.32 0.52
C ALA A 37 -1.62 -5.41 0.56
N ARG A 38 -2.81 -5.09 1.10
CA ARG A 38 -3.95 -6.02 1.14
C ARG A 38 -4.40 -6.46 -0.26
N TYR A 39 -4.42 -5.56 -1.23
CA TYR A 39 -4.73 -5.90 -2.62
C TYR A 39 -3.73 -6.93 -3.17
N LEU A 40 -2.43 -6.70 -2.97
CA LEU A 40 -1.39 -7.62 -3.44
C LEU A 40 -1.48 -8.99 -2.75
N THR A 41 -1.82 -9.02 -1.46
CA THR A 41 -2.04 -10.27 -0.73
C THR A 41 -3.28 -11.02 -1.22
N LEU A 42 -4.37 -10.31 -1.54
CA LEU A 42 -5.63 -10.92 -1.98
C LEU A 42 -5.58 -11.43 -3.41
N LEU A 43 -4.80 -10.79 -4.29
CA LEU A 43 -4.84 -11.07 -5.72
C LEU A 43 -4.58 -12.55 -6.08
N PRO A 44 -3.57 -13.26 -5.52
CA PRO A 44 -3.36 -14.67 -5.80
C PRO A 44 -4.58 -15.53 -5.44
N PHE A 45 -5.20 -15.29 -4.30
CA PHE A 45 -6.42 -16.01 -3.88
C PHE A 45 -7.59 -15.74 -4.80
N ILE A 46 -7.72 -14.51 -5.31
CA ILE A 46 -8.78 -14.18 -6.28
C ILE A 46 -8.54 -14.88 -7.61
N ILE A 47 -7.28 -14.95 -8.07
CA ILE A 47 -6.94 -15.65 -9.33
C ILE A 47 -7.21 -17.16 -9.21
N GLN A 48 -7.03 -17.76 -8.03
CA GLN A 48 -7.31 -19.18 -7.77
C GLN A 48 -8.78 -19.57 -7.98
N LEU A 49 -9.72 -18.61 -7.89
CA LEU A 49 -11.14 -18.87 -8.15
C LEU A 49 -11.42 -19.26 -9.61
N GLY A 50 -10.49 -18.98 -10.53
CA GLY A 50 -10.59 -19.32 -11.95
C GLY A 50 -11.35 -18.28 -12.76
N HIS A 51 -11.07 -18.23 -14.07
CA HIS A 51 -11.57 -17.19 -14.97
C HIS A 51 -13.10 -17.14 -15.05
N ASN A 52 -13.75 -18.30 -15.23
CA ASN A 52 -15.20 -18.40 -15.39
C ASN A 52 -15.93 -17.84 -14.16
N PHE A 53 -15.47 -18.19 -12.96
CA PHE A 53 -16.04 -17.67 -11.70
C PHE A 53 -15.87 -16.15 -11.58
N LEU A 54 -14.73 -15.61 -12.00
CA LEU A 54 -14.47 -14.17 -11.97
C LEU A 54 -15.32 -13.39 -12.99
N GLU A 55 -15.70 -14.00 -14.10
CA GLU A 55 -16.62 -13.42 -15.07
C GLU A 55 -18.07 -13.46 -14.58
N GLU A 56 -18.54 -14.62 -14.11
CA GLU A 56 -19.89 -14.80 -13.55
C GLU A 56 -20.19 -13.83 -12.41
N HIS A 57 -19.20 -13.53 -11.57
CA HIS A 57 -19.33 -12.60 -10.45
C HIS A 57 -18.85 -11.18 -10.77
N GLU A 58 -18.55 -10.87 -12.03
CA GLU A 58 -18.10 -9.56 -12.51
C GLU A 58 -16.93 -8.98 -11.70
N VAL A 59 -16.00 -9.86 -11.29
CA VAL A 59 -14.78 -9.51 -10.56
C VAL A 59 -13.64 -9.23 -11.53
N GLN A 60 -13.61 -9.90 -12.68
CA GLN A 60 -12.58 -9.77 -13.71
C GLN A 60 -12.31 -8.30 -14.12
N PRO A 61 -13.33 -7.44 -14.34
CA PRO A 61 -13.10 -6.03 -14.70
C PRO A 61 -12.47 -5.20 -13.57
N LEU A 62 -12.51 -5.68 -12.33
CA LEU A 62 -11.95 -4.98 -11.16
C LEU A 62 -10.45 -5.25 -10.99
N LEU A 63 -9.91 -6.26 -11.67
CA LEU A 63 -8.50 -6.65 -11.57
C LEU A 63 -7.63 -5.74 -12.44
N LEU A 64 -6.44 -5.42 -11.93
CA LEU A 64 -5.48 -4.64 -12.69
C LEU A 64 -4.86 -5.49 -13.79
N ARG A 65 -4.75 -4.93 -15.00
CA ARG A 65 -3.95 -5.52 -16.07
C ARG A 65 -2.49 -5.69 -15.61
N ARG A 66 -1.79 -6.68 -16.17
CA ARG A 66 -0.40 -7.05 -15.80
C ARG A 66 0.54 -5.84 -15.67
N ALA A 67 0.56 -4.94 -16.64
CA ALA A 67 1.43 -3.75 -16.59
C ALA A 67 1.11 -2.81 -15.40
N LYS A 68 -0.17 -2.59 -15.09
CA LYS A 68 -0.58 -1.78 -13.93
C LYS A 68 -0.28 -2.51 -12.62
N HIS A 69 -0.45 -3.83 -12.59
CA HIS A 69 -0.12 -4.66 -11.44
C HIS A 69 1.37 -4.59 -11.07
N GLU A 70 2.26 -4.71 -12.05
CA GLU A 70 3.72 -4.59 -11.79
C GLU A 70 4.09 -3.19 -11.28
N ARG A 71 3.47 -2.13 -11.81
CA ARG A 71 3.63 -0.78 -11.26
C ARG A 71 3.17 -0.67 -9.80
N VAL A 72 2.06 -1.31 -9.45
CA VAL A 72 1.56 -1.34 -8.07
C VAL A 72 2.48 -2.12 -7.14
N LYS A 73 3.08 -3.22 -7.58
CA LYS A 73 4.11 -3.92 -6.81
C LYS A 73 5.32 -3.04 -6.53
N SER A 74 5.83 -2.32 -7.53
CA SER A 74 6.94 -1.39 -7.33
C SER A 74 6.56 -0.30 -6.33
N LEU A 75 5.39 0.31 -6.51
CA LEU A 75 4.86 1.33 -5.61
C LEU A 75 4.72 0.81 -4.17
N ALA A 76 4.24 -0.43 -3.99
CA ALA A 76 4.07 -1.01 -2.65
C ALA A 76 5.39 -1.12 -1.89
N LYS A 77 6.50 -1.46 -2.58
CA LYS A 77 7.84 -1.51 -1.98
C LYS A 77 8.31 -0.12 -1.53
N ASP A 78 8.04 0.91 -2.32
CA ASP A 78 8.40 2.28 -1.94
C ASP A 78 7.55 2.76 -0.75
N LEU A 79 6.25 2.48 -0.76
CA LEU A 79 5.34 2.79 0.34
C LEU A 79 5.73 2.05 1.64
N GLU A 80 6.21 0.82 1.55
CA GLU A 80 6.70 0.04 2.71
C GLU A 80 7.90 0.72 3.38
N LYS A 81 8.85 1.24 2.60
CA LYS A 81 9.99 2.02 3.14
C LYS A 81 9.52 3.26 3.86
N PHE A 82 8.58 4.01 3.27
CA PHE A 82 8.01 5.20 3.91
C PHE A 82 7.21 4.86 5.17
N GLU A 83 6.47 3.75 5.19
CA GLU A 83 5.78 3.27 6.39
C GLU A 83 6.79 2.92 7.51
N GLY A 84 7.91 2.29 7.16
CA GLY A 84 9.00 2.02 8.11
C GLY A 84 9.58 3.31 8.70
N VAL A 85 9.94 4.27 7.85
CA VAL A 85 10.46 5.58 8.28
C VAL A 85 9.46 6.32 9.18
N THR A 86 8.19 6.38 8.78
CA THR A 86 7.18 7.11 9.55
C THR A 86 6.92 6.47 10.91
N LYS A 87 6.95 5.13 11.01
CA LYS A 87 6.89 4.42 12.32
C LYS A 87 8.11 4.71 13.18
N GLU A 88 9.30 4.75 12.59
CA GLU A 88 10.53 5.09 13.33
C GLU A 88 10.44 6.50 13.91
N LEU A 89 9.98 7.47 13.11
CA LEU A 89 9.78 8.86 13.52
C LEU A 89 8.74 9.03 14.65
N GLN A 90 7.81 8.08 14.81
CA GLN A 90 6.81 8.11 15.87
C GLN A 90 7.32 7.59 17.22
N LYS A 91 8.53 7.03 17.29
CA LYS A 91 9.10 6.54 18.55
C LYS A 91 9.48 7.71 19.46
N SER A 92 9.02 7.67 20.70
CA SER A 92 9.31 8.69 21.72
C SER A 92 10.79 8.77 22.11
N THR A 93 11.55 7.71 21.85
CA THR A 93 12.99 7.62 22.16
C THR A 93 13.89 8.21 21.07
N LEU A 94 13.32 8.69 19.96
CA LEU A 94 14.10 9.12 18.81
C LEU A 94 14.68 10.53 19.02
N THR A 95 16.00 10.65 18.87
CA THR A 95 16.70 11.94 18.98
C THR A 95 16.59 12.74 17.68
N LEU A 96 16.66 14.08 17.77
CA LEU A 96 16.65 14.95 16.58
C LEU A 96 17.82 14.66 15.61
N SER A 97 18.98 14.26 16.14
CA SER A 97 20.12 13.85 15.29
C SER A 97 19.82 12.56 14.52
N ALA A 98 19.11 11.60 15.13
CA ALA A 98 18.65 10.39 14.46
C ALA A 98 17.58 10.70 13.41
N VAL A 99 16.64 11.60 13.70
CA VAL A 99 15.65 12.11 12.72
C VAL A 99 16.35 12.67 11.47
N ARG A 100 17.38 13.51 11.65
CA ARG A 100 18.11 14.10 10.51
C ARG A 100 18.76 13.02 9.65
N ARG A 101 19.42 12.03 10.28
CA ARG A 101 20.04 10.89 9.58
C ARG A 101 19.01 10.07 8.79
N LEU A 102 17.84 9.82 9.36
CA LEU A 102 16.74 9.14 8.68
C LEU A 102 16.29 9.93 7.44
N PHE A 103 16.10 11.24 7.56
CA PHE A 103 15.74 12.06 6.41
C PHE A 103 16.82 12.13 5.34
N ASP A 104 18.10 12.19 5.71
CA ASP A 104 19.19 12.16 4.73
C ASP A 104 19.24 10.82 3.97
N GLN A 105 18.96 9.71 4.66
CA GLN A 105 18.81 8.40 4.01
C GLN A 105 17.62 8.37 3.05
N VAL A 106 16.47 8.91 3.45
CA VAL A 106 15.29 9.02 2.58
C VAL A 106 15.58 9.89 1.36
N VAL A 107 16.27 11.01 1.51
CA VAL A 107 16.63 11.89 0.39
C VAL A 107 17.63 11.22 -0.55
N LYS A 108 18.57 10.44 -0.02
CA LYS A 108 19.51 9.65 -0.84
C LYS A 108 18.78 8.65 -1.72
N GLU A 109 17.77 7.97 -1.18
CA GLU A 109 17.00 6.95 -1.90
C GLU A 109 15.90 7.56 -2.79
N PHE A 110 15.32 8.68 -2.36
CA PHE A 110 14.26 9.41 -3.06
C PHE A 110 14.67 10.87 -3.27
N PRO A 111 15.54 11.18 -4.25
CA PRO A 111 16.07 12.52 -4.47
C PRO A 111 14.99 13.60 -4.68
N ALA A 112 13.82 13.20 -5.21
CA ALA A 112 12.67 14.08 -5.38
C ALA A 112 12.16 14.71 -4.06
N LEU A 113 12.43 14.09 -2.92
CA LEU A 113 12.02 14.59 -1.59
C LEU A 113 12.99 15.62 -1.00
N LYS A 114 14.14 15.86 -1.64
CA LYS A 114 15.17 16.80 -1.14
C LYS A 114 14.59 18.18 -0.85
N THR A 115 13.74 18.70 -1.74
CA THR A 115 13.12 20.03 -1.59
C THR A 115 12.20 20.14 -0.37
N ARG A 116 11.71 19.02 0.17
CA ARG A 116 10.80 18.98 1.32
C ARG A 116 11.48 18.56 2.62
N LEU A 117 12.49 17.71 2.55
CA LEU A 117 13.13 17.11 3.73
C LEU A 117 14.49 17.73 4.07
N ALA A 118 15.16 18.39 3.11
CA ALA A 118 16.50 18.95 3.29
C ALA A 118 16.49 20.47 3.49
N VAL A 119 15.46 21.03 4.14
CA VAL A 119 15.34 22.49 4.36
C VAL A 119 16.66 23.01 4.97
N PRO A 120 17.33 23.98 4.31
CA PRO A 120 18.46 24.65 4.93
C PRO A 120 17.94 25.55 6.05
N ILE A 121 18.61 25.51 7.20
CA ILE A 121 18.41 26.48 8.27
C ILE A 121 18.66 27.87 7.65
N PRO A 122 17.71 28.82 7.72
CA PRO A 122 18.02 30.20 7.38
C PRO A 122 19.06 30.67 8.39
N THR A 123 20.26 30.96 7.92
CA THR A 123 21.33 31.61 8.68
C THR A 123 20.96 33.06 8.97
#